data_AF-A0A9D8XLG2-F1
#
_entry.id   AF-A0A9D8XLG2-F1
#
_cell.length_a   1.000
_cell.length_b   1.000
_cell.length_c   1.000
_cell.angle_alpha   90.00
_cell.angle_beta   90.00
_cell.angle_gamma   90.00
#
_symmetry.space_group_name_H-M   'P 1'
#
loop_
_entity.id
_entity.type
_entity.pdbx_description
1 polymer ?
#
loop_
_entity_poly.entity_id
_entity_poly.type
_entity_poly.pdbx_seq_one_letter_code
_entity_poly.pdbx_strand_id
1 'polypeptide(L)'
;MAQAGKVIAIRDGLESSATLNPGDIIAEFQPALVNHDSLPNGSKPEPLPSWGEALYGLWTSTGIYDIIHQTSANFSETWLLGLGKVLMMMVALLLIYLAIVKEFEPLLLLPIGFGALLANIPVAGISAPGGLQWMIYQVGIESGVFPLLIFMSVGAMTDFGPMIANPKLSLLGGAAQLGIFTALLGALLLNFVPGIEFNIKDAASI
;
A
#
# COMPACT_ATOMS: atom_id res chain seq x y z
N MET A 1 6.26 -38.63 -19.86
CA MET A 1 6.18 -37.80 -18.64
C MET A 1 7.61 -37.53 -18.19
N ALA A 2 8.13 -36.31 -18.40
CA ALA A 2 9.48 -35.95 -18.00
C ALA A 2 9.46 -35.57 -16.51
N GLN A 3 10.05 -36.40 -15.64
CA GLN A 3 10.32 -36.01 -14.25
C GLN A 3 11.57 -35.12 -14.26
N ALA A 4 11.49 -33.94 -13.66
CA ALA A 4 12.65 -33.07 -13.49
C ALA A 4 13.63 -33.74 -12.52
N GLY A 5 14.80 -34.15 -13.01
CA GLY A 5 15.85 -34.78 -12.22
C GLY A 5 17.02 -33.82 -12.01
N LYS A 6 17.62 -33.83 -10.81
CA LYS A 6 18.87 -33.11 -10.55
C LYS A 6 20.03 -34.02 -10.96
N VAL A 7 20.96 -33.52 -11.77
CA VAL A 7 22.19 -34.25 -12.14
C VAL A 7 23.06 -34.36 -10.90
N ILE A 8 23.31 -35.59 -10.46
CA ILE A 8 24.06 -35.87 -9.22
C ILE A 8 25.55 -35.96 -9.52
N ALA A 9 25.89 -36.55 -10.67
CA ALA A 9 27.25 -36.67 -11.17
C ALA A 9 27.24 -36.79 -12.69
N ILE A 10 28.23 -36.16 -13.32
CA ILE A 10 28.60 -36.36 -14.72
C ILE A 10 29.86 -37.22 -14.69
N ARG A 11 29.98 -38.20 -15.58
CA ARG A 11 31.15 -39.09 -15.62
C ARG A 11 32.44 -38.29 -15.77
N ASP A 12 33.38 -38.48 -14.83
CA ASP A 12 34.70 -37.84 -14.88
C ASP A 12 35.45 -38.28 -16.15
N GLY A 13 35.77 -37.32 -17.03
CA GLY A 13 36.43 -37.54 -18.33
C GLY A 13 35.61 -37.20 -19.58
N LEU A 14 34.42 -36.61 -19.44
CA LEU A 14 33.64 -36.09 -20.57
C LEU A 14 34.17 -34.71 -21.01
N GLU A 15 34.94 -34.68 -22.11
CA GLU A 15 35.34 -33.45 -22.79
C GLU A 15 34.37 -33.13 -23.96
N SER A 16 34.19 -31.84 -24.26
CA SER A 16 33.38 -31.40 -25.40
C SER A 16 33.98 -31.93 -26.70
N SER A 17 33.28 -32.88 -27.36
CA SER A 17 33.69 -33.62 -28.58
C SER A 17 34.21 -35.06 -28.38
N ALA A 18 34.02 -35.68 -27.21
CA ALA A 18 34.31 -37.10 -27.03
C ALA A 18 33.33 -38.01 -27.81
N THR A 19 33.83 -39.10 -28.39
CA THR A 19 33.03 -40.12 -29.09
C THR A 19 32.35 -41.05 -28.08
N LEU A 20 31.01 -41.06 -28.06
CA LEU A 20 30.19 -41.88 -27.16
C LEU A 20 29.77 -43.18 -27.84
N ASN A 21 29.87 -44.33 -27.15
CA ASN A 21 29.35 -45.59 -27.66
C ASN A 21 27.91 -45.83 -27.18
N PRO A 22 27.06 -46.52 -27.97
CA PRO A 22 25.70 -46.85 -27.53
C PRO A 22 25.72 -47.71 -26.26
N GLY A 23 25.20 -47.18 -25.16
CA GLY A 23 25.13 -47.85 -23.86
C GLY A 23 26.00 -47.21 -22.77
N ASP A 24 26.83 -46.22 -23.10
CA ASP A 24 27.61 -45.49 -22.10
C ASP A 24 26.70 -44.63 -21.20
N ILE A 25 26.86 -44.77 -19.88
CA ILE A 25 26.16 -43.95 -18.89
C ILE A 25 26.89 -42.60 -18.79
N ILE A 26 26.19 -41.53 -19.19
CA ILE A 26 26.76 -40.17 -19.30
C ILE A 26 26.52 -39.36 -18.02
N ALA A 27 25.35 -39.54 -17.41
CA ALA A 27 24.95 -38.85 -16.19
C ALA A 27 23.99 -39.71 -15.37
N GLU A 28 24.10 -39.60 -14.05
CA GLU A 28 23.16 -40.19 -13.10
C GLU A 28 22.16 -39.11 -12.66
N PHE A 29 20.86 -39.40 -12.79
CA PHE A 29 19.78 -38.47 -12.45
C PHE A 29 19.01 -39.03 -11.24
N GLN A 30 18.92 -38.25 -10.16
CA GLN A 30 17.98 -38.56 -9.08
C GLN A 30 16.65 -37.87 -9.40
N PRO A 31 15.50 -38.57 -9.29
CA PRO A 31 14.21 -37.92 -9.40
C PRO A 31 14.10 -36.90 -8.25
N ALA A 32 14.09 -35.61 -8.58
CA ALA A 32 13.84 -34.58 -7.60
C ALA A 32 12.32 -34.49 -7.43
N LEU A 33 11.83 -34.65 -6.19
CA LEU A 33 10.46 -34.28 -5.89
C LEU A 33 10.34 -32.78 -6.15
N VAL A 34 9.37 -32.38 -7.00
CA VAL A 34 9.07 -30.98 -7.26
C VAL A 34 8.49 -30.39 -5.97
N ASN A 35 9.37 -29.87 -5.12
CA ASN A 35 8.99 -29.12 -3.94
C ASN A 35 8.66 -27.68 -4.34
N HIS A 36 7.60 -27.13 -3.76
CA HIS A 36 7.32 -25.69 -3.84
C HIS A 36 8.48 -24.91 -3.19
N ASP A 37 8.77 -23.73 -3.73
CA ASP A 37 9.99 -22.92 -3.56
C ASP A 37 10.23 -22.35 -2.14
N SER A 38 9.64 -22.94 -1.11
CA SER A 38 9.65 -22.42 0.26
C SER A 38 10.42 -23.30 1.26
N LEU A 39 10.97 -24.45 0.83
CA LEU A 39 11.76 -25.33 1.68
C LEU A 39 13.11 -25.68 1.04
N PRO A 40 14.23 -25.59 1.77
CA PRO A 40 15.51 -26.12 1.31
C PRO A 40 15.38 -27.61 0.99
N ASN A 41 15.91 -28.00 -0.18
CA ASN A 41 15.85 -29.37 -0.69
C ASN A 41 16.39 -30.37 0.33
N GLY A 42 15.55 -31.32 0.78
CA GLY A 42 15.92 -32.40 1.70
C GLY A 42 15.32 -32.32 3.11
N SER A 43 14.48 -31.33 3.41
CA SER A 43 13.71 -31.31 4.66
C SER A 43 12.53 -32.30 4.58
N LYS A 44 12.38 -33.13 5.62
CA LYS A 44 11.25 -34.06 5.76
C LYS A 44 9.95 -33.23 5.79
N PRO A 45 8.84 -33.70 5.18
CA PRO A 45 7.56 -33.02 5.32
C PRO A 45 7.21 -32.99 6.82
N GLU A 46 7.24 -31.80 7.43
CA GLU A 46 6.72 -31.64 8.77
C GLU A 46 5.25 -32.07 8.75
N PRO A 47 4.79 -32.86 9.75
CA PRO A 47 3.40 -33.27 9.81
C PRO A 47 2.53 -32.02 9.78
N LEU A 48 1.49 -32.05 8.93
CA LEU A 48 0.58 -30.91 8.77
C LEU A 48 0.12 -30.45 10.16
N PRO A 49 0.24 -29.15 10.47
CA PRO A 49 -0.18 -28.64 11.78
C PRO A 49 -1.63 -29.05 12.01
N SER A 50 -1.93 -29.52 13.22
CA SER A 50 -3.29 -29.85 13.62
C SER A 50 -4.19 -28.64 13.32
N TRP A 51 -5.46 -28.83 12.96
CA TRP A 51 -6.38 -27.71 12.73
C TRP A 51 -6.39 -26.71 13.90
N GLY A 52 -6.11 -27.16 15.13
CA GLY A 52 -5.92 -26.28 16.28
C GLY A 52 -4.63 -25.44 16.21
N GLU A 53 -3.52 -26.02 15.79
CA GLU A 53 -2.23 -25.34 15.62
C GLU A 53 -2.19 -24.49 14.35
N ALA A 54 -2.91 -24.89 13.30
CA ALA A 54 -3.09 -24.12 12.08
C ALA A 54 -3.99 -22.91 12.35
N LEU A 55 -5.11 -23.06 13.07
CA LEU A 55 -5.95 -21.93 13.46
C LEU A 55 -5.28 -21.04 14.51
N TYR A 56 -4.54 -21.60 15.46
CA TYR A 56 -3.73 -20.84 16.40
C TYR A 56 -2.59 -20.11 15.68
N GLY A 57 -1.90 -20.79 14.76
CA GLY A 57 -0.88 -20.21 13.90
C GLY A 57 -1.42 -19.12 13.00
N LEU A 58 -2.62 -19.28 12.44
CA LEU A 58 -3.35 -18.23 11.74
C LEU A 58 -3.76 -17.11 12.70
N TRP A 59 -4.19 -17.39 13.91
CA TRP A 59 -4.53 -16.37 14.90
C TRP A 59 -3.32 -15.55 15.36
N THR A 60 -2.16 -16.18 15.55
CA THR A 60 -0.90 -15.52 15.91
C THR A 60 -0.22 -14.85 14.72
N SER A 61 -0.41 -15.38 13.51
CA SER A 61 0.14 -14.83 12.25
C SER A 61 -0.79 -13.81 11.58
N THR A 62 -2.04 -13.71 12.01
CA THR A 62 -2.95 -12.65 11.56
C THR A 62 -2.77 -11.41 12.42
N GLY A 63 -2.96 -10.25 11.80
CA GLY A 63 -2.60 -8.95 12.36
C GLY A 63 -3.29 -8.52 13.66
N ILE A 64 -4.14 -9.34 14.28
CA ILE A 64 -4.73 -9.07 15.60
C ILE A 64 -3.71 -9.32 16.72
N TYR A 65 -2.89 -10.37 16.63
CA TYR A 65 -1.84 -10.65 17.61
C TYR A 65 -0.74 -9.59 17.57
N ASP A 66 -0.38 -9.10 16.37
CA ASP A 66 0.57 -8.00 16.16
C ASP A 66 0.08 -6.68 16.76
N ILE A 67 -1.20 -6.33 16.59
CA ILE A 67 -1.80 -5.14 17.24
C ILE A 67 -1.65 -5.21 18.77
N ILE A 68 -1.84 -6.39 19.36
CA ILE A 68 -1.85 -6.58 20.82
C ILE A 68 -0.43 -6.73 21.39
N HIS A 69 0.49 -7.42 20.70
CA HIS A 69 1.85 -7.65 21.19
C HIS A 69 2.78 -6.47 20.96
N GLN A 70 2.65 -5.75 19.84
CA GLN A 70 3.36 -4.48 19.62
C GLN A 70 2.88 -3.39 20.60
N THR A 71 1.69 -3.53 21.18
CA THR A 71 1.19 -2.62 22.23
C THR A 71 1.87 -2.88 23.60
N SER A 72 2.45 -4.05 23.85
CA SER A 72 2.88 -4.45 25.21
C SER A 72 4.36 -4.18 25.57
N ALA A 73 5.23 -3.90 24.59
CA ALA A 73 6.61 -3.52 24.85
C ALA A 73 6.79 -2.00 24.63
N ASN A 74 6.84 -1.24 25.72
CA ASN A 74 7.01 0.23 25.77
C ASN A 74 5.84 1.04 25.17
N PHE A 75 4.80 1.22 25.99
CA PHE A 75 3.58 2.00 25.68
C PHE A 75 3.83 3.44 25.18
N SER A 76 4.98 4.06 25.47
CA SER A 76 5.29 5.44 25.04
C SER A 76 5.82 5.55 23.59
N GLU A 77 6.51 4.52 23.07
CA GLU A 77 7.18 4.58 21.76
C GLU A 77 6.41 3.83 20.66
N THR A 78 5.68 2.77 21.02
CA THR A 78 5.03 1.87 20.03
C THR A 78 3.52 2.14 19.87
N TRP A 79 2.96 3.10 20.62
CA TRP A 79 1.53 3.46 20.54
C TRP A 79 1.10 3.84 19.12
N LEU A 80 1.97 4.53 18.37
CA LEU A 80 1.73 4.94 16.99
C LEU A 80 1.61 3.76 16.01
N LEU A 81 2.39 2.70 16.23
CA LEU A 81 2.45 1.55 15.33
C LEU A 81 1.27 0.58 15.53
N GLY A 82 0.79 0.44 16.76
CA GLY A 82 -0.35 -0.41 17.12
C GLY A 82 -1.66 0.37 17.26
N LEU A 83 -1.80 1.14 18.34
CA LEU A 83 -3.04 1.87 18.68
C LEU A 83 -3.36 3.01 17.70
N GLY A 84 -2.34 3.65 17.12
CA GLY A 84 -2.49 4.66 16.08
C GLY A 84 -3.21 4.12 14.83
N LYS A 85 -2.88 2.90 14.39
CA LYS A 85 -3.57 2.26 13.25
C LYS A 85 -5.03 1.94 13.56
N VAL A 86 -5.31 1.48 14.78
CA VAL A 86 -6.69 1.22 15.24
C VAL A 86 -7.50 2.52 15.26
N LEU A 87 -6.92 3.60 15.78
CA LEU A 87 -7.55 4.92 15.76
C LEU A 87 -7.81 5.40 14.32
N MET A 88 -6.82 5.27 13.42
CA MET A 88 -6.98 5.64 12.02
C MET A 88 -8.04 4.79 11.30
N MET A 89 -8.18 3.50 11.61
CA MET A 89 -9.28 2.67 11.11
C MET A 89 -10.64 3.18 11.60
N MET A 90 -10.75 3.62 12.86
CA MET A 90 -11.98 4.23 13.38
C MET A 90 -12.31 5.54 12.65
N VAL A 91 -11.29 6.37 12.37
CA VAL A 91 -11.46 7.59 11.55
C VAL A 91 -11.88 7.23 10.13
N ALA A 92 -11.28 6.21 9.51
CA ALA A 92 -11.65 5.76 8.17
C ALA A 92 -13.11 5.30 8.09
N LEU A 93 -13.58 4.55 9.10
CA LEU A 93 -14.99 4.16 9.21
C LEU A 93 -15.91 5.36 9.42
N LEU A 94 -15.48 6.37 10.19
CA LEU A 94 -16.21 7.62 10.35
C LEU A 94 -16.35 8.36 9.00
N LEU A 95 -15.27 8.43 8.21
CA LEU A 95 -15.32 9.07 6.88
C LEU A 95 -16.25 8.31 5.92
N ILE A 96 -16.21 6.98 5.93
CA ILE A 96 -17.14 6.15 5.15
C ILE A 96 -18.59 6.37 5.59
N TYR A 97 -18.84 6.46 6.90
CA TYR A 97 -20.15 6.77 7.45
C TYR A 97 -20.65 8.15 7.00
N LEU A 98 -19.80 9.18 7.05
CA LEU A 98 -20.14 10.53 6.57
C LEU A 98 -20.41 10.54 5.06
N ALA A 99 -19.65 9.80 4.27
CA ALA A 99 -19.85 9.71 2.83
C ALA A 99 -21.19 9.04 2.47
N ILE A 100 -21.57 7.97 3.16
CA ILE A 100 -22.78 7.18 2.83
C ILE A 100 -24.04 7.77 3.46
N VAL A 101 -24.01 8.06 4.78
CA VAL A 101 -25.21 8.44 5.54
C VAL A 101 -25.51 9.92 5.44
N LYS A 102 -24.46 10.74 5.36
CA LYS A 102 -24.59 12.20 5.30
C LYS A 102 -24.31 12.77 3.92
N GLU A 103 -23.96 11.93 2.95
CA GLU A 103 -23.72 12.31 1.55
C GLU A 103 -22.70 13.46 1.41
N PHE A 104 -21.75 13.56 2.34
CA PHE A 104 -20.64 14.50 2.20
C PHE A 104 -19.69 13.99 1.10
N GLU A 105 -19.69 14.68 -0.04
CA GLU A 105 -18.82 14.42 -1.21
C GLU A 105 -18.57 12.92 -1.47
N PRO A 106 -19.63 12.12 -1.67
CA PRO A 106 -19.52 10.66 -1.65
C PRO A 106 -18.57 10.11 -2.73
N LEU A 107 -18.44 10.82 -3.85
CA LEU A 107 -17.55 10.44 -4.96
C LEU A 107 -16.07 10.45 -4.57
N LEU A 108 -15.64 11.34 -3.66
CA LEU A 108 -14.25 11.47 -3.25
C LEU A 108 -14.01 10.91 -1.85
N LEU A 109 -14.91 11.21 -0.91
CA LEU A 109 -14.74 10.86 0.49
C LEU A 109 -14.81 9.34 0.73
N LEU A 110 -15.63 8.62 -0.04
CA LEU A 110 -15.74 7.17 0.08
C LEU A 110 -14.45 6.45 -0.38
N PRO A 111 -13.87 6.72 -1.57
CA PRO A 111 -12.56 6.20 -1.93
C PRO A 111 -11.44 6.56 -0.93
N ILE A 112 -11.44 7.80 -0.41
CA ILE A 112 -10.45 8.24 0.58
C ILE A 112 -10.58 7.44 1.88
N GLY A 113 -11.81 7.31 2.41
CA GLY A 113 -12.08 6.53 3.61
C GLY A 113 -11.71 5.05 3.45
N PHE A 114 -12.03 4.46 2.29
CA PHE A 114 -11.66 3.08 1.99
C PHE A 114 -10.14 2.90 1.85
N GLY A 115 -9.44 3.81 1.16
CA GLY A 115 -7.98 3.79 1.05
C GLY A 115 -7.27 3.98 2.40
N ALA A 116 -7.82 4.83 3.28
CA ALA A 116 -7.33 5.00 4.64
C ALA A 116 -7.55 3.73 5.48
N LEU A 117 -8.69 3.04 5.30
CA LEU A 117 -8.92 1.76 5.95
C LEU A 117 -7.87 0.72 5.52
N LEU A 118 -7.69 0.54 4.20
CA LEU A 118 -6.73 -0.43 3.63
C LEU A 118 -5.27 -0.15 4.05
N ALA A 119 -4.87 1.12 4.13
CA ALA A 119 -3.52 1.51 4.55
C ALA A 119 -3.19 1.11 6.00
N ASN A 120 -4.22 1.03 6.85
CA ASN A 120 -4.07 0.78 8.28
C ASN A 120 -4.34 -0.68 8.70
N ILE A 121 -4.66 -1.58 7.76
CA ILE A 121 -4.82 -3.02 8.05
C ILE A 121 -3.44 -3.62 8.38
N PRO A 122 -3.27 -4.25 9.57
CA PRO A 122 -2.02 -4.91 9.95
C PRO A 122 -1.70 -6.09 9.02
N VAL A 123 -0.42 -6.30 8.70
CA VAL A 123 0.10 -7.45 7.92
C VAL A 123 -0.27 -7.46 6.42
N ALA A 124 -0.97 -6.45 5.90
CA ALA A 124 -1.38 -6.45 4.50
C ALA A 124 -0.28 -6.03 3.50
N GLY A 125 0.73 -5.25 3.91
CA GLY A 125 1.81 -4.77 3.03
C GLY A 125 1.34 -3.93 1.83
N ILE A 126 0.05 -3.59 1.75
CA ILE A 126 -0.59 -2.96 0.58
C ILE A 126 -0.02 -1.56 0.30
N SER A 127 0.34 -0.82 1.36
CA SER A 127 0.95 0.51 1.28
C SER A 127 2.48 0.49 1.35
N ALA A 128 3.10 -0.68 1.53
CA ALA A 128 4.56 -0.79 1.54
C ALA A 128 5.13 -0.60 0.13
N PRO A 129 6.44 -0.30 -0.04
CA PRO A 129 7.06 -0.22 -1.35
C PRO A 129 6.82 -1.50 -2.16
N GLY A 130 6.26 -1.37 -3.36
CA GLY A 130 5.83 -2.50 -4.21
C GLY A 130 4.41 -3.02 -3.93
N GLY A 131 3.72 -2.53 -2.90
CA GLY A 131 2.32 -2.80 -2.63
C GLY A 131 1.39 -2.09 -3.61
N LEU A 132 0.15 -2.60 -3.74
CA LEU A 132 -0.84 -2.06 -4.69
C LEU A 132 -1.12 -0.56 -4.46
N GLN A 133 -1.35 -0.15 -3.21
CA GLN A 133 -1.65 1.25 -2.89
C GLN A 133 -0.43 2.14 -3.09
N TRP A 134 0.77 1.63 -2.84
CA TRP A 134 2.00 2.35 -3.14
C TRP A 134 2.16 2.57 -4.65
N MET A 135 1.93 1.56 -5.49
CA MET A 135 1.99 1.73 -6.95
C MET A 135 0.97 2.73 -7.47
N ILE A 136 -0.26 2.68 -6.97
CA ILE A 136 -1.32 3.64 -7.33
C ILE A 136 -0.93 5.05 -6.88
N TYR A 137 -0.36 5.21 -5.68
CA TYR A 137 0.11 6.49 -5.18
C TYR A 137 1.24 7.07 -6.05
N GLN A 138 2.26 6.26 -6.37
CA GLN A 138 3.40 6.65 -7.20
C GLN A 138 2.95 7.10 -8.60
N VAL A 139 2.13 6.27 -9.26
CA VAL A 139 1.70 6.52 -10.64
C VAL A 139 0.61 7.57 -10.73
N GLY A 140 -0.25 7.70 -9.71
CA GLY A 140 -1.41 8.59 -9.75
C GLY A 140 -1.19 9.94 -9.07
N ILE A 141 -0.68 9.93 -7.84
CA ILE A 141 -0.60 11.13 -6.99
C ILE A 141 0.77 11.80 -7.11
N GLU A 142 1.85 11.04 -6.95
CA GLU A 142 3.22 11.60 -7.00
C GLU A 142 3.59 12.10 -8.39
N SER A 143 3.17 11.40 -9.44
CA SER A 143 3.29 11.87 -10.82
C SER A 143 2.39 13.07 -11.16
N GLY A 144 1.38 13.37 -10.32
CA GLY A 144 0.36 14.38 -10.56
C GLY A 144 -0.74 13.99 -11.56
N VAL A 145 -0.74 12.78 -12.12
CA VAL A 145 -1.71 12.35 -13.16
C VAL A 145 -3.16 12.41 -12.65
N PHE A 146 -3.45 11.90 -11.45
CA PHE A 146 -4.82 11.87 -10.92
C PHE A 146 -5.38 13.27 -10.67
N PRO A 147 -4.70 14.20 -9.94
CA PRO A 147 -5.18 15.56 -9.79
C PRO A 147 -5.42 16.27 -11.14
N LEU A 148 -4.53 16.10 -12.12
CA LEU A 148 -4.68 16.71 -13.44
C LEU A 148 -5.89 16.16 -14.20
N LEU A 149 -6.09 14.84 -14.19
CA LEU A 149 -7.25 14.22 -14.83
C LEU A 149 -8.55 14.63 -14.15
N ILE A 150 -8.58 14.71 -12.82
CA ILE A 150 -9.75 15.18 -12.06
C ILE A 150 -10.07 16.63 -12.45
N PHE A 151 -9.08 17.53 -12.46
CA PHE A 151 -9.33 18.92 -12.85
C PHE A 151 -9.72 19.08 -14.32
N MET A 152 -9.18 18.24 -15.22
CA MET A 152 -9.65 18.18 -16.60
C MET A 152 -11.12 17.73 -16.68
N SER A 153 -11.52 16.70 -15.93
CA SER A 153 -12.91 16.25 -15.87
C SER A 153 -13.85 17.31 -15.30
N VAL A 154 -13.46 18.01 -14.23
CA VAL A 154 -14.24 19.13 -13.66
C VAL A 154 -14.38 20.25 -14.68
N GLY A 155 -13.29 20.60 -15.38
CA GLY A 155 -13.31 21.60 -16.45
C GLY A 155 -14.23 21.22 -17.61
N ALA A 156 -14.25 19.93 -17.98
CA ALA A 156 -15.16 19.42 -19.01
C ALA A 156 -16.64 19.45 -18.61
N MET A 157 -16.94 19.38 -17.30
CA MET A 157 -18.30 19.49 -16.77
C MET A 157 -18.73 20.94 -16.47
N THR A 158 -17.83 21.91 -16.57
CA THR A 158 -18.09 23.31 -16.22
C THR A 158 -18.73 24.07 -17.39
N ASP A 159 -19.89 24.70 -17.14
CA ASP A 159 -20.54 25.60 -18.10
C ASP A 159 -20.03 27.05 -17.93
N PHE A 160 -19.40 27.59 -18.98
CA PHE A 160 -18.89 28.97 -19.00
C PHE A 160 -19.94 30.00 -19.43
N GLY A 161 -21.14 29.61 -19.87
CA GLY A 161 -22.21 30.51 -20.31
C GLY A 161 -22.52 31.64 -19.32
N PRO A 162 -22.76 31.33 -18.03
CA PRO A 162 -22.98 32.36 -17.00
C PRO A 162 -21.78 33.28 -16.78
N MET A 163 -20.55 32.76 -16.85
CA MET A 163 -19.32 33.54 -16.67
C MET A 163 -19.10 34.52 -17.83
N ILE A 164 -19.37 34.10 -19.07
CA ILE A 164 -19.23 34.93 -20.27
C ILE A 164 -20.33 36.01 -20.31
N ALA A 165 -21.55 35.66 -19.89
CA ALA A 165 -22.68 36.59 -19.87
C ALA A 165 -22.52 37.73 -18.86
N ASN A 166 -21.82 37.50 -17.73
CA ASN A 166 -21.55 38.55 -16.74
C ASN A 166 -20.10 38.45 -16.21
N PRO A 167 -19.16 39.26 -16.75
CA PRO A 167 -17.75 39.20 -16.36
C PRO A 167 -17.49 39.58 -14.90
N LYS A 168 -18.45 40.21 -14.21
CA LYS A 168 -18.32 40.49 -12.77
C LYS A 168 -18.28 39.21 -11.92
N LEU A 169 -18.83 38.10 -12.41
CA LEU A 169 -18.74 36.80 -11.74
C LEU A 169 -17.30 36.28 -11.70
N SER A 170 -16.52 36.52 -12.76
CA SER A 170 -15.09 36.19 -12.78
C SER A 170 -14.31 36.97 -11.72
N LEU A 171 -14.64 38.25 -11.51
CA LEU A 171 -14.03 39.07 -10.45
C LEU A 171 -14.38 38.53 -9.05
N LEU A 172 -15.61 38.06 -8.83
CA LEU A 172 -15.99 37.41 -7.58
C LEU A 172 -15.20 36.11 -7.34
N GLY A 173 -14.96 35.33 -8.40
CA GLY A 173 -14.11 34.14 -8.37
C GLY A 173 -12.67 34.48 -7.98
N GLY A 174 -12.12 35.59 -8.50
CA GLY A 174 -10.82 36.11 -8.07
C GLY A 174 -10.79 36.50 -6.59
N ALA A 175 -11.86 37.12 -6.08
CA ALA A 175 -11.96 37.47 -4.66
C ALA A 175 -11.99 36.24 -3.74
N ALA A 176 -12.53 35.10 -4.20
CA ALA A 176 -12.54 33.85 -3.44
C ALA A 176 -11.11 33.33 -3.12
N GLN A 177 -10.11 33.67 -3.94
CA GLN A 177 -8.70 33.28 -3.71
C GLN A 177 -8.09 33.97 -2.48
N LEU A 178 -8.68 35.05 -1.97
CA LEU A 178 -8.24 35.67 -0.71
C LEU A 178 -8.38 34.71 0.49
N GLY A 179 -9.30 33.74 0.42
CA GLY A 179 -9.43 32.71 1.44
C GLY A 179 -8.16 31.86 1.60
N ILE A 180 -7.53 31.49 0.48
CA ILE A 180 -6.30 30.69 0.47
C ILE A 180 -5.13 31.48 1.07
N PHE A 181 -4.97 32.76 0.70
CA PHE A 181 -3.96 33.63 1.30
C PHE A 181 -4.20 33.85 2.80
N THR A 182 -5.46 33.93 3.21
CA THR A 182 -5.83 34.07 4.63
C THR A 182 -5.49 32.80 5.41
N ALA A 183 -5.74 31.62 4.86
CA ALA A 183 -5.34 30.34 5.47
C ALA A 183 -3.81 30.23 5.62
N LEU A 184 -3.05 30.59 4.57
CA LEU A 184 -1.58 30.62 4.61
C LEU A 184 -1.06 31.58 5.69
N LEU A 185 -1.56 32.81 5.73
CA LEU A 185 -1.14 33.77 6.76
C LEU A 185 -1.57 33.31 8.16
N GLY A 186 -2.76 32.73 8.29
CA GLY A 186 -3.25 32.15 9.54
C GLY A 186 -2.37 31.01 10.05
N ALA A 187 -1.93 30.11 9.17
CA ALA A 187 -0.99 29.05 9.49
C ALA A 187 0.36 29.61 9.95
N LEU A 188 0.91 30.61 9.26
CA LEU A 188 2.16 31.26 9.68
C LEU A 188 2.02 31.97 11.04
N LEU A 189 0.87 32.56 11.33
CA LEU A 189 0.58 33.18 12.63
C LEU A 189 0.45 32.13 13.75
N LEU A 190 0.04 30.90 13.44
CA LEU A 190 0.00 29.82 14.43
C LEU A 190 1.38 29.42 14.95
N ASN A 191 2.47 29.80 14.28
CA ASN A 191 3.84 29.65 14.80
C ASN A 191 4.09 30.46 16.08
N PHE A 192 3.23 31.42 16.42
CA PHE A 192 3.28 32.10 17.71
C PHE A 192 2.70 31.27 18.86
N VAL A 193 1.99 30.17 18.57
CA VAL A 193 1.48 29.25 19.58
C VAL A 193 2.56 28.22 19.92
N PRO A 194 2.96 28.06 21.19
CA PRO A 194 3.99 27.10 21.57
C PRO A 194 3.55 25.66 21.24
N GLY A 195 4.36 24.94 20.48
CA GLY A 195 4.15 23.55 20.10
C GLY A 195 3.62 23.31 18.68
N ILE A 196 3.37 24.37 17.89
CA ILE A 196 2.96 24.27 16.49
C ILE A 196 3.99 25.04 15.65
N GLU A 197 4.63 24.35 14.70
CA GLU A 197 5.59 24.95 13.77
C GLU A 197 5.25 24.57 12.33
N PHE A 198 4.98 25.58 11.52
CA PHE A 198 4.72 25.48 10.10
C PHE A 198 5.83 26.19 9.32
N ASN A 199 6.51 25.44 8.44
CA ASN A 199 7.35 26.03 7.40
C ASN A 199 6.45 26.70 6.34
N ILE A 200 7.01 27.60 5.55
CA ILE A 200 6.29 28.25 4.44
C ILE A 200 5.71 27.23 3.44
N LYS A 201 6.41 26.09 3.24
CA LYS A 201 5.93 25.02 2.35
C LYS A 201 4.71 24.31 2.93
N ASP A 202 4.77 23.98 4.22
CA ASP A 202 3.67 23.28 4.91
C ASP A 202 2.46 24.21 5.01
N ALA A 203 2.69 25.47 5.39
CA ALA A 203 1.67 26.51 5.45
C ALA A 203 1.01 26.80 4.09
N ALA A 204 1.75 26.65 2.99
CA ALA A 204 1.20 26.81 1.64
C ALA A 204 0.38 25.59 1.15
N SER A 205 0.48 24.45 1.84
CA SER A 205 -0.29 23.24 1.52
C SER A 205 -1.51 22.99 2.43
N ILE A 206 -1.73 23.87 3.41
CA ILE A 206 -2.94 23.90 4.27
C ILE A 206 -4.10 24.52 3.50
#